data_AF-A0A6C1B2T9-F1
#
_entry.id   AF-A0A6C1B2T9-F1
#
_cell.length_a   1.000
_cell.length_b   1.000
_cell.length_c   1.000
_cell.angle_alpha   90.00
_cell.angle_beta   90.00
_cell.angle_gamma   90.00
#
_symmetry.space_group_name_H-M   'P 1'
#
loop_
_entity.id
_entity.type
_entity.pdbx_description
1 polymer ?
#
loop_
_entity_poly.entity_id
_entity_poly.type
_entity_poly.pdbx_seq_one_letter_code
_entity_poly.pdbx_strand_id
1 'polypeptide(L)'
;MKKLSFVVALVAFFLVVPRLAMAEAYDDSINAARMGDVATLKTLLDKGLLADTVDANGNTLLMLAAREGNADVVRLLLERGAKVGYQNPTGDTALAVAALEGHKAVVDQLLAAGAPIGNSGWTPFIYAAFNGHLDIVKTLAERGAIIDQRAPNQSTALMLAARNGHLEVVRYLLGKGADATLANDQGRTARSWALEKGNTDIAALIDANLKARGIQPKPLTIEIN
;
A
#
# COMPACT_ATOMS: atom_id res chain seq x y z
N MET A 1 -21.47 -44.88 -14.39
CA MET A 1 -20.24 -44.85 -13.55
C MET A 1 -19.17 -44.06 -14.29
N LYS A 2 -18.91 -42.79 -13.92
CA LYS A 2 -17.78 -41.94 -14.37
C LYS A 2 -17.86 -40.59 -13.63
N LYS A 3 -17.65 -40.59 -12.32
CA LYS A 3 -17.46 -39.39 -11.49
C LYS A 3 -16.45 -39.67 -10.36
N LEU A 4 -15.38 -40.38 -10.69
CA LEU A 4 -14.30 -40.72 -9.77
C LEU A 4 -12.95 -40.55 -10.51
N SER A 5 -12.56 -39.31 -10.82
CA SER A 5 -11.26 -39.07 -11.48
C SER A 5 -10.59 -37.73 -11.16
N PHE A 6 -11.21 -36.83 -10.40
CA PHE A 6 -10.58 -35.54 -10.07
C PHE A 6 -10.07 -35.47 -8.63
N VAL A 7 -10.78 -36.08 -7.67
CA VAL A 7 -10.39 -36.06 -6.25
C VAL A 7 -9.18 -36.96 -5.98
N VAL A 8 -9.03 -38.07 -6.71
CA VAL A 8 -7.89 -39.01 -6.51
C VAL A 8 -6.57 -38.43 -7.05
N ALA A 9 -6.61 -37.60 -8.10
CA ALA A 9 -5.42 -36.93 -8.63
C ALA A 9 -4.91 -35.82 -7.69
N LEU A 10 -5.83 -35.11 -7.00
CA LEU A 10 -5.46 -34.07 -6.04
C LEU A 10 -4.86 -34.65 -4.75
N VAL A 11 -5.32 -35.83 -4.30
CA VAL A 11 -4.80 -36.51 -3.09
C VAL A 11 -3.48 -37.25 -3.37
N ALA A 12 -3.25 -37.76 -4.58
CA ALA A 12 -2.02 -38.47 -4.92
C ALA A 12 -0.78 -37.54 -5.05
N PHE A 13 -0.96 -36.25 -5.37
CA PHE A 13 0.15 -35.30 -5.44
C PHE A 13 0.76 -35.00 -4.06
N PHE A 14 -0.04 -35.12 -2.98
CA PHE A 14 0.42 -34.96 -1.60
C PHE A 14 1.24 -36.15 -1.07
N LEU A 15 1.31 -37.28 -1.79
CA LEU A 15 1.99 -38.50 -1.32
C LEU A 15 3.36 -38.77 -1.96
N VAL A 16 3.77 -38.00 -2.98
CA VAL A 16 5.01 -38.30 -3.74
C VAL A 16 6.13 -37.27 -3.50
N VAL A 17 5.81 -36.06 -3.02
CA VAL A 17 6.86 -35.10 -2.61
C VAL A 17 7.08 -35.22 -1.10
N PRO A 18 8.28 -35.58 -0.62
CA PRO A 18 8.54 -35.65 0.82
C PRO A 18 8.26 -34.27 1.45
N ARG A 19 7.54 -34.28 2.58
CA ARG A 19 7.09 -33.08 3.31
C ARG A 19 8.20 -32.05 3.57
N LEU A 20 9.46 -32.50 3.65
CA LEU A 20 10.65 -31.66 3.80
C LEU A 20 10.98 -30.85 2.53
N ALA A 21 10.93 -31.48 1.35
CA ALA A 21 11.20 -30.81 0.07
C ALA A 21 10.12 -29.76 -0.28
N MET A 22 8.88 -29.96 0.19
CA MET A 22 7.82 -28.96 0.06
C MET A 22 8.04 -27.74 0.97
N ALA A 23 8.65 -27.92 2.15
CA ALA A 23 8.96 -26.83 3.07
C ALA A 23 10.15 -25.99 2.57
N GLU A 24 11.20 -26.63 2.05
CA GLU A 24 12.33 -25.93 1.42
C GLU A 24 11.88 -25.12 0.20
N ALA A 25 11.07 -25.72 -0.68
CA ALA A 25 10.50 -25.01 -1.84
C ALA A 25 9.65 -23.80 -1.45
N TYR A 26 9.00 -23.85 -0.28
CA TYR A 26 8.23 -22.73 0.26
C TYR A 26 9.16 -21.60 0.69
N ASP A 27 10.14 -21.88 1.57
CA ASP A 27 11.08 -20.86 2.05
C ASP A 27 11.92 -20.25 0.90
N ASP A 28 12.31 -21.08 -0.08
CA ASP A 28 12.99 -20.64 -1.30
C ASP A 28 12.13 -19.68 -2.11
N SER A 29 10.82 -19.95 -2.25
CA SER A 29 9.91 -19.04 -2.97
C SER A 29 9.79 -17.69 -2.29
N ILE A 30 9.74 -17.68 -0.95
CA ILE A 30 9.64 -16.46 -0.13
C ILE A 30 10.91 -15.63 -0.25
N ASN A 31 12.08 -16.28 -0.16
CA ASN A 31 13.36 -15.62 -0.34
C ASN A 31 13.53 -15.12 -1.78
N ALA A 32 13.16 -15.92 -2.78
CA ALA A 32 13.22 -15.52 -4.19
C ALA A 32 12.35 -14.30 -4.47
N ALA A 33 11.14 -14.22 -3.90
CA ALA A 33 10.28 -13.06 -4.06
C ALA A 33 10.85 -11.79 -3.44
N ARG A 34 11.46 -11.89 -2.25
CA ARG A 34 12.10 -10.76 -1.55
C ARG A 34 13.41 -10.31 -2.21
N MET A 35 14.22 -11.25 -2.68
CA MET A 35 15.53 -10.98 -3.26
C MET A 35 15.48 -10.64 -4.76
N GLY A 36 14.30 -10.74 -5.38
CA GLY A 36 14.14 -10.47 -6.81
C GLY A 36 14.63 -11.61 -7.71
N ASP A 37 14.77 -12.82 -7.19
CA ASP A 37 15.23 -13.99 -7.95
C ASP A 37 14.11 -14.55 -8.83
N VAL A 38 13.96 -13.95 -10.01
CA VAL A 38 12.97 -14.33 -11.02
C VAL A 38 13.20 -15.78 -11.49
N ALA A 39 14.45 -16.24 -11.60
CA ALA A 39 14.76 -17.55 -12.18
C ALA A 39 14.33 -18.68 -11.26
N THR A 40 14.67 -18.59 -9.97
CA THR A 40 14.25 -19.55 -8.95
C THR A 40 12.74 -19.53 -8.82
N LEU A 41 12.14 -18.34 -8.68
CA LEU A 41 10.70 -18.25 -8.50
C LEU A 41 9.92 -18.78 -9.71
N LYS A 42 10.35 -18.47 -10.93
CA LYS A 42 9.76 -19.02 -12.16
C LYS A 42 9.81 -20.55 -12.16
N THR A 43 10.96 -21.12 -11.79
CA THR A 43 11.13 -22.57 -11.73
C THR A 43 10.17 -23.21 -10.71
N LEU A 44 9.99 -22.60 -9.55
CA LEU A 44 9.06 -23.09 -8.52
C LEU A 44 7.60 -23.00 -8.97
N LEU A 45 7.21 -21.89 -9.61
CA LEU A 45 5.87 -21.72 -10.19
C LEU A 45 5.62 -22.73 -11.32
N ASP A 46 6.62 -22.99 -12.18
CA ASP A 46 6.55 -24.00 -13.25
C ASP A 46 6.39 -25.43 -12.69
N LYS A 47 6.90 -25.69 -11.47
CA LYS A 47 6.73 -26.96 -10.74
C LYS A 47 5.39 -27.07 -9.98
N GLY A 48 4.50 -26.07 -10.10
CA GLY A 48 3.17 -26.10 -9.51
C GLY A 48 3.04 -25.38 -8.17
N LEU A 49 4.04 -24.59 -7.75
CA LEU A 49 3.86 -23.65 -6.64
C LEU A 49 2.73 -22.67 -6.98
N LEU A 50 1.85 -22.38 -6.01
CA LEU A 50 0.78 -21.41 -6.20
C LEU A 50 1.33 -19.98 -6.14
N ALA A 51 0.92 -19.12 -7.08
CA ALA A 51 1.35 -17.73 -7.11
C ALA A 51 0.88 -16.91 -5.88
N ASP A 52 -0.21 -17.33 -5.24
CA ASP A 52 -0.76 -16.75 -4.01
C ASP A 52 -0.15 -17.33 -2.72
N THR A 53 1.05 -17.94 -2.81
CA THR A 53 1.72 -18.53 -1.65
C THR A 53 1.97 -17.49 -0.54
N VAL A 54 1.63 -17.93 0.67
CA VAL A 54 1.82 -17.33 2.00
C VAL A 54 3.26 -17.04 2.42
N ASP A 55 3.57 -16.09 3.30
CA ASP A 55 4.60 -16.27 4.34
C ASP A 55 3.94 -16.57 5.70
N ALA A 56 4.74 -16.74 6.76
CA ALA A 56 4.22 -17.01 8.11
C ALA A 56 3.33 -15.87 8.66
N ASN A 57 3.43 -14.65 8.10
CA ASN A 57 2.62 -13.49 8.47
C ASN A 57 1.40 -13.29 7.55
N GLY A 58 1.17 -14.22 6.61
CA GLY A 58 0.08 -14.12 5.64
C GLY A 58 0.33 -13.14 4.49
N ASN A 59 1.57 -12.71 4.27
CA ASN A 59 1.91 -11.90 3.09
C ASN A 59 2.07 -12.80 1.86
N THR A 60 1.46 -12.43 0.74
CA THR A 60 1.68 -13.15 -0.52
C THR A 60 3.07 -12.88 -1.09
N LEU A 61 3.55 -13.77 -1.95
CA LEU A 61 4.75 -13.52 -2.77
C LEU A 61 4.68 -12.16 -3.49
N LEU A 62 3.48 -11.78 -3.96
CA LEU A 62 3.26 -10.49 -4.62
C LEU A 62 3.45 -9.31 -3.67
N MET A 63 2.98 -9.41 -2.42
CA MET A 63 3.22 -8.39 -1.39
C MET A 63 4.69 -8.28 -1.00
N LEU A 64 5.38 -9.42 -0.88
CA LEU A 64 6.81 -9.44 -0.55
C LEU A 64 7.63 -8.79 -1.66
N ALA A 65 7.41 -9.18 -2.90
CA ALA A 65 8.07 -8.57 -4.05
C ALA A 65 7.73 -7.07 -4.19
N ALA A 66 6.48 -6.70 -3.87
CA ALA A 66 6.03 -5.33 -3.92
C ALA A 66 6.66 -4.44 -2.84
N ARG A 67 6.88 -4.98 -1.64
CA ARG A 67 7.59 -4.31 -0.53
C ARG A 67 9.05 -4.07 -0.87
N GLU A 68 9.71 -4.99 -1.55
CA GLU A 68 11.13 -4.87 -1.91
C GLU A 68 11.34 -4.18 -3.28
N GLY A 69 10.27 -3.80 -3.98
CA GLY A 69 10.35 -3.10 -5.26
C GLY A 69 10.76 -3.98 -6.45
N ASN A 70 10.67 -5.30 -6.33
CA ASN A 70 11.10 -6.27 -7.33
C ASN A 70 10.11 -6.36 -8.51
N ALA A 71 10.12 -5.35 -9.39
CA ALA A 71 9.17 -5.22 -10.50
C ALA A 71 9.16 -6.39 -11.49
N ASP A 72 10.27 -7.11 -11.67
CA ASP A 72 10.31 -8.29 -12.54
C ASP A 72 9.63 -9.50 -11.91
N VAL A 73 9.79 -9.68 -10.60
CA VAL A 73 9.08 -10.69 -9.83
C VAL A 73 7.58 -10.38 -9.77
N VAL A 74 7.21 -9.11 -9.54
CA VAL A 74 5.82 -8.65 -9.58
C VAL A 74 5.20 -8.99 -10.93
N ARG A 75 5.85 -8.62 -12.03
CA ARG A 75 5.39 -8.95 -13.39
C ARG A 75 5.19 -10.45 -13.57
N LEU A 76 6.17 -11.27 -13.20
CA LEU A 76 6.07 -12.73 -13.28
C LEU A 76 4.86 -13.26 -12.50
N LEU A 77 4.68 -12.83 -11.25
CA LEU A 77 3.57 -13.29 -10.41
C LEU A 77 2.20 -12.91 -10.99
N LEU A 78 2.07 -11.71 -11.56
CA LEU A 78 0.86 -11.26 -12.25
C LEU A 78 0.57 -12.11 -13.50
N GLU A 79 1.60 -12.41 -14.30
CA GLU A 79 1.49 -13.31 -15.47
C GLU A 79 1.06 -14.74 -15.06
N ARG A 80 1.41 -15.18 -13.85
CA ARG A 80 0.98 -16.47 -13.28
C ARG A 80 -0.35 -16.40 -12.52
N GLY A 81 -1.07 -15.30 -12.61
CA GLY A 81 -2.42 -15.17 -12.06
C GLY A 81 -2.48 -14.92 -10.56
N ALA A 82 -1.43 -14.34 -9.96
CA ALA A 82 -1.48 -13.89 -8.57
C ALA A 82 -2.64 -12.89 -8.35
N LYS A 83 -3.37 -13.04 -7.25
CA LYS A 83 -4.51 -12.19 -6.92
C LYS A 83 -4.05 -10.82 -6.44
N VAL A 84 -4.18 -9.81 -7.30
CA VAL A 84 -3.80 -8.41 -7.04
C VAL A 84 -4.48 -7.78 -5.83
N GLY A 85 -5.70 -8.22 -5.50
CA GLY A 85 -6.51 -7.70 -4.41
C GLY A 85 -6.43 -8.52 -3.11
N TYR A 86 -5.53 -9.50 -3.00
CA TYR A 86 -5.37 -10.25 -1.76
C TYR A 86 -4.97 -9.32 -0.61
N GLN A 87 -5.52 -9.56 0.58
CA GLN A 87 -5.20 -8.81 1.80
C GLN A 87 -4.55 -9.74 2.82
N ASN A 88 -3.47 -9.27 3.45
CA ASN A 88 -2.88 -9.97 4.59
C ASN A 88 -3.75 -9.77 5.86
N PRO A 89 -3.41 -10.37 7.01
CA PRO A 89 -4.19 -10.22 8.25
C PRO A 89 -4.32 -8.78 8.77
N THR A 90 -3.44 -7.85 8.37
CA THR A 90 -3.54 -6.43 8.71
C THR A 90 -4.40 -5.63 7.73
N GLY A 91 -4.87 -6.26 6.64
CA GLY A 91 -5.69 -5.66 5.61
C GLY A 91 -4.91 -5.04 4.45
N ASP A 92 -3.58 -5.14 4.45
CA ASP A 92 -2.73 -4.55 3.42
C ASP A 92 -2.73 -5.39 2.14
N THR A 93 -2.76 -4.71 0.99
CA THR A 93 -2.60 -5.29 -0.34
C THR A 93 -1.17 -5.10 -0.85
N ALA A 94 -0.81 -5.78 -1.95
CA ALA A 94 0.46 -5.53 -2.64
C ALA A 94 0.61 -4.05 -3.06
N LEU A 95 -0.49 -3.40 -3.46
CA LEU A 95 -0.49 -1.98 -3.83
C LEU A 95 -0.24 -1.09 -2.62
N ALA A 96 -0.81 -1.43 -1.47
CA ALA A 96 -0.63 -0.67 -0.23
C ALA A 96 0.83 -0.70 0.23
N VAL A 97 1.46 -1.88 0.24
CA VAL A 97 2.88 -2.01 0.64
C VAL A 97 3.81 -1.33 -0.37
N ALA A 98 3.58 -1.46 -1.69
CA ALA A 98 4.40 -0.75 -2.69
C ALA A 98 4.29 0.78 -2.55
N ALA A 99 3.08 1.28 -2.24
CA ALA A 99 2.85 2.70 -2.03
C ALA A 99 3.45 3.21 -0.72
N LEU A 100 3.50 2.38 0.33
CA LEU A 100 4.20 2.67 1.57
C LEU A 100 5.71 2.82 1.33
N GLU A 101 6.31 1.87 0.62
CA GLU A 101 7.77 1.82 0.41
C GLU A 101 8.27 2.72 -0.73
N GLY A 102 7.37 3.28 -1.56
CA GLY A 102 7.74 4.23 -2.60
C GLY A 102 8.13 3.61 -3.94
N HIS A 103 7.73 2.35 -4.19
CA HIS A 103 8.11 1.62 -5.39
C HIS A 103 7.18 1.93 -6.57
N LYS A 104 7.39 3.10 -7.21
CA LYS A 104 6.54 3.61 -8.30
C LYS A 104 6.32 2.62 -9.45
N ALA A 105 7.37 1.96 -9.92
CA ALA A 105 7.26 1.00 -11.02
C ALA A 105 6.34 -0.18 -10.67
N VAL A 106 6.41 -0.67 -9.43
CA VAL A 106 5.52 -1.71 -8.92
C VAL A 106 4.09 -1.20 -8.79
N VAL A 107 3.89 0.01 -8.25
CA VAL A 107 2.58 0.65 -8.18
C VAL A 107 1.91 0.70 -9.56
N ASP A 108 2.65 1.09 -10.59
CA ASP A 108 2.11 1.17 -11.96
C ASP A 108 1.72 -0.19 -12.51
N GLN A 109 2.54 -1.22 -12.29
CA GLN A 109 2.23 -2.60 -12.70
C GLN A 109 0.97 -3.12 -12.00
N LEU A 110 0.86 -2.93 -10.68
CA LEU A 110 -0.29 -3.37 -9.90
C LEU A 110 -1.58 -2.65 -10.33
N LEU A 111 -1.52 -1.34 -10.54
CA LEU A 111 -2.65 -0.55 -11.03
C LEU A 111 -3.04 -0.93 -12.47
N ALA A 112 -2.06 -1.27 -13.34
CA ALA A 112 -2.34 -1.77 -14.68
C ALA A 112 -3.01 -3.15 -14.66
N ALA A 113 -2.66 -3.99 -13.67
CA ALA A 113 -3.29 -5.27 -13.42
C ALA A 113 -4.64 -5.18 -12.66
N GLY A 114 -5.15 -3.97 -12.43
CA GLY A 114 -6.46 -3.75 -11.79
C GLY A 114 -6.47 -3.89 -10.27
N ALA A 115 -5.32 -3.69 -9.61
CA ALA A 115 -5.28 -3.68 -8.14
C ALA A 115 -6.23 -2.61 -7.56
N PRO A 116 -7.09 -2.97 -6.60
CA PRO A 116 -8.00 -2.01 -5.98
C PRO A 116 -7.21 -1.02 -5.12
N ILE A 117 -7.50 0.28 -5.27
CA ILE A 117 -6.94 1.33 -4.40
C ILE A 117 -7.54 1.22 -2.99
N GLY A 118 -8.80 0.79 -2.87
CA GLY A 118 -9.50 0.74 -1.59
C GLY A 118 -9.93 2.11 -1.08
N ASN A 119 -10.92 2.11 -0.17
CA ASN A 119 -11.58 3.30 0.37
C ASN A 119 -11.84 3.19 1.88
N SER A 120 -11.12 2.32 2.56
CA SER A 120 -11.30 2.07 3.99
C SER A 120 -9.96 1.79 4.65
N GLY A 121 -9.82 2.21 5.91
CA GLY A 121 -8.59 1.99 6.67
C GLY A 121 -7.40 2.75 6.09
N TRP A 122 -6.23 2.15 6.18
CA TRP A 122 -5.00 2.68 5.59
C TRP A 122 -4.94 2.30 4.10
N THR A 123 -5.24 3.26 3.24
CA THR A 123 -5.19 3.05 1.78
C THR A 123 -3.77 3.29 1.25
N PRO A 124 -3.41 2.75 0.06
CA PRO A 124 -2.16 3.06 -0.61
C PRO A 124 -1.93 4.58 -0.77
N PHE A 125 -3.02 5.34 -0.98
CA PHE A 125 -2.96 6.80 -1.10
C PHE A 125 -2.54 7.48 0.21
N ILE A 126 -3.08 7.00 1.33
CA ILE A 126 -2.72 7.51 2.66
C ILE A 126 -1.28 7.13 3.00
N TYR A 127 -0.84 5.89 2.71
CA TYR A 127 0.55 5.47 2.92
C TYR A 127 1.55 6.28 2.10
N ALA A 128 1.28 6.48 0.80
CA ALA A 128 2.14 7.28 -0.05
C ALA A 128 2.25 8.74 0.45
N ALA A 129 1.15 9.32 0.92
CA ALA A 129 1.17 10.67 1.50
C ALA A 129 1.90 10.73 2.85
N PHE A 130 1.76 9.70 3.68
CA PHE A 130 2.45 9.58 4.95
C PHE A 130 3.97 9.54 4.79
N ASN A 131 4.49 8.86 3.75
CA ASN A 131 5.94 8.77 3.48
C ASN A 131 6.47 9.78 2.45
N GLY A 132 5.61 10.64 1.89
CA GLY A 132 6.04 11.72 1.02
C GLY A 132 6.26 11.34 -0.45
N HIS A 133 5.79 10.18 -0.89
CA HIS A 133 5.96 9.65 -2.25
C HIS A 133 5.03 10.35 -3.25
N LEU A 134 5.39 11.58 -3.64
CA LEU A 134 4.54 12.49 -4.42
C LEU A 134 4.09 11.92 -5.78
N ASP A 135 4.96 11.21 -6.48
CA ASP A 135 4.67 10.59 -7.77
C ASP A 135 3.61 9.48 -7.66
N ILE A 136 3.65 8.70 -6.58
CA ILE A 136 2.63 7.70 -6.24
C ILE A 136 1.34 8.39 -5.82
N VAL A 137 1.39 9.43 -4.97
CA VAL A 137 0.21 10.22 -4.58
C VAL A 137 -0.51 10.77 -5.81
N LYS A 138 0.24 11.35 -6.76
CA LYS A 138 -0.30 11.85 -8.04
C LYS A 138 -1.00 10.76 -8.83
N THR A 139 -0.31 9.63 -9.01
CA THR A 139 -0.83 8.49 -9.78
C THR A 139 -2.13 7.95 -9.16
N LEU A 140 -2.15 7.77 -7.84
CA LEU A 140 -3.32 7.24 -7.14
C LEU A 140 -4.50 8.23 -7.18
N ALA A 141 -4.25 9.54 -7.05
CA ALA A 141 -5.29 10.55 -7.20
C ALA A 141 -5.89 10.57 -8.63
N GLU A 142 -5.05 10.45 -9.66
CA GLU A 142 -5.48 10.35 -11.06
C GLU A 142 -6.27 9.08 -11.35
N ARG A 143 -6.02 8.01 -10.59
CA ARG A 143 -6.78 6.75 -10.65
C ARG A 143 -8.01 6.72 -9.73
N GLY A 144 -8.40 7.86 -9.16
CA GLY A 144 -9.66 8.00 -8.41
C GLY A 144 -9.55 7.72 -6.92
N ALA A 145 -8.36 7.80 -6.31
CA ALA A 145 -8.25 7.81 -4.86
C ALA A 145 -9.04 8.97 -4.25
N ILE A 146 -9.74 8.70 -3.14
CA ILE A 146 -10.52 9.71 -2.42
C ILE A 146 -9.55 10.61 -1.64
N ILE A 147 -9.46 11.88 -2.02
CA ILE A 147 -8.50 12.86 -1.48
C ILE A 147 -8.62 13.01 0.05
N ASP A 148 -9.86 13.13 0.55
CA ASP A 148 -10.15 13.30 1.98
C ASP A 148 -10.56 11.98 2.66
N GLN A 149 -10.08 10.84 2.13
CA GLN A 149 -10.27 9.54 2.78
C GLN A 149 -9.73 9.60 4.22
N ARG A 150 -10.49 9.03 5.15
CA ARG A 150 -10.11 8.93 6.55
C ARG A 150 -9.53 7.57 6.88
N ALA A 151 -8.35 7.59 7.48
CA ALA A 151 -7.75 6.45 8.17
C ALA A 151 -8.56 6.10 9.43
N PRO A 152 -8.28 4.96 10.11
CA PRO A 152 -9.02 4.55 11.31
C PRO A 152 -9.06 5.60 12.43
N ASN A 153 -7.99 6.38 12.60
CA ASN A 153 -7.91 7.47 13.59
C ASN A 153 -8.47 8.81 13.07
N GLN A 154 -9.29 8.77 12.02
CA GLN A 154 -9.85 9.91 11.29
C GLN A 154 -8.82 10.85 10.63
N SER A 155 -7.54 10.46 10.54
CA SER A 155 -6.54 11.28 9.84
C SER A 155 -6.69 11.19 8.32
N THR A 156 -6.47 12.31 7.62
CA THR A 156 -6.42 12.37 6.16
C THR A 156 -4.99 12.34 5.64
N ALA A 157 -4.82 12.07 4.34
CA ALA A 157 -3.53 12.16 3.66
C ALA A 157 -2.83 13.51 3.89
N LEU A 158 -3.59 14.61 3.86
CA LEU A 158 -3.08 15.97 4.09
C LEU A 158 -2.53 16.13 5.52
N MET A 159 -3.22 15.60 6.54
CA MET A 159 -2.73 15.66 7.92
C MET A 159 -1.41 14.94 8.12
N LEU A 160 -1.31 13.74 7.54
CA LEU A 160 -0.12 12.89 7.68
C LEU A 160 1.08 13.48 6.93
N ALA A 161 0.87 13.95 5.70
CA ALA A 161 1.90 14.66 4.94
C ALA A 161 2.38 15.93 5.66
N ALA A 162 1.46 16.67 6.29
CA ALA A 162 1.79 17.88 7.04
C ALA A 162 2.56 17.58 8.34
N ARG A 163 2.18 16.52 9.05
CA ARG A 163 2.90 16.02 10.24
C ARG A 163 4.33 15.64 9.90
N ASN A 164 4.55 14.94 8.79
CA ASN A 164 5.86 14.40 8.43
C ASN A 164 6.73 15.35 7.58
N GLY A 165 6.26 16.57 7.30
CA GLY A 165 7.08 17.58 6.63
C GLY A 165 7.12 17.47 5.09
N HIS A 166 6.19 16.76 4.47
CA HIS A 166 6.18 16.52 3.02
C HIS A 166 5.51 17.69 2.27
N LEU A 167 6.22 18.82 2.18
CA LEU A 167 5.72 20.08 1.61
C LEU A 167 5.09 19.92 0.22
N GLU A 168 5.75 19.19 -0.69
CA GLU A 168 5.27 19.05 -2.06
C GLU A 168 4.03 18.15 -2.18
N VAL A 169 3.89 17.15 -1.28
CA VAL A 169 2.65 16.38 -1.16
C VAL A 169 1.52 17.27 -0.63
N VAL A 170 1.78 18.07 0.42
CA VAL A 170 0.79 19.01 0.95
C VAL A 170 0.32 20.01 -0.12
N ARG A 171 1.26 20.60 -0.87
CA ARG A 171 0.97 21.51 -1.98
C ARG A 171 0.07 20.85 -3.01
N TYR A 172 0.39 19.62 -3.42
CA TYR A 172 -0.42 18.88 -4.37
C TYR A 172 -1.83 18.60 -3.86
N LEU A 173 -1.96 18.10 -2.62
CA LEU A 173 -3.25 17.77 -2.02
C LEU A 173 -4.16 19.01 -1.88
N LEU A 174 -3.61 20.14 -1.43
CA LEU A 174 -4.35 21.41 -1.38
C LEU A 174 -4.77 21.87 -2.79
N GLY A 175 -3.91 21.70 -3.79
CA GLY A 175 -4.22 21.98 -5.19
C GLY A 175 -5.30 21.05 -5.77
N LYS A 176 -5.48 19.84 -5.20
CA LYS A 176 -6.58 18.91 -5.51
C LYS A 176 -7.84 19.13 -4.66
N GLY A 177 -7.85 20.18 -3.84
CA GLY A 177 -9.03 20.58 -3.07
C GLY A 177 -9.21 19.86 -1.73
N ALA A 178 -8.17 19.22 -1.20
CA ALA A 178 -8.20 18.59 0.12
C ALA A 178 -8.72 19.56 1.19
N ASP A 179 -9.60 19.09 2.07
CA ASP A 179 -10.17 19.90 3.14
C ASP A 179 -9.20 20.01 4.33
N ALA A 180 -8.50 21.14 4.39
CA ALA A 180 -7.57 21.46 5.47
C ALA A 180 -8.24 21.78 6.82
N THR A 181 -9.57 21.89 6.86
CA THR A 181 -10.33 22.16 8.10
C THR A 181 -10.68 20.89 8.87
N LEU A 182 -10.58 19.73 8.23
CA LEU A 182 -10.83 18.44 8.86
C LEU A 182 -9.92 18.27 10.09
N ALA A 183 -10.48 17.62 11.10
CA ALA A 183 -9.79 17.24 12.33
C ALA A 183 -9.92 15.72 12.53
N ASN A 184 -8.85 15.11 13.06
CA ASN A 184 -8.86 13.71 13.43
C ASN A 184 -9.57 13.49 14.79
N ASP A 185 -9.58 12.26 15.31
CA ASP A 185 -10.26 11.93 16.58
C ASP A 185 -9.70 12.69 17.80
N GLN A 186 -8.50 13.24 17.69
CA GLN A 186 -7.85 14.05 18.72
C GLN A 186 -8.09 15.56 18.51
N GLY A 187 -8.95 15.95 17.58
CA GLY A 187 -9.20 17.35 17.25
C GLY A 187 -8.03 18.03 16.49
N ARG A 188 -7.04 17.25 16.01
CA ARG A 188 -5.85 17.78 15.33
C ARG A 188 -6.12 17.93 13.84
N THR A 189 -5.81 19.11 13.31
CA THR A 189 -5.87 19.43 11.87
C THR A 189 -4.49 19.26 11.22
N ALA A 190 -4.43 19.31 9.90
CA ALA A 190 -3.14 19.29 9.18
C ALA A 190 -2.23 20.44 9.61
N ARG A 191 -2.82 21.64 9.79
CA ARG A 191 -2.11 22.82 10.29
C ARG A 191 -1.55 22.60 11.70
N SER A 192 -2.35 22.04 12.63
CA SER A 192 -1.88 21.84 14.01
C SER A 192 -0.74 20.84 14.07
N TRP A 193 -0.79 19.79 13.24
CA TRP A 193 0.31 18.83 13.12
C TRP A 193 1.58 19.46 12.55
N ALA A 194 1.46 20.25 11.48
CA ALA A 194 2.60 20.96 10.90
C ALA A 194 3.30 21.83 11.95
N LEU A 195 2.55 22.59 12.75
CA LEU A 195 3.10 23.47 13.77
C LEU A 195 3.75 22.70 14.93
N GLU A 196 3.13 21.63 15.41
CA GLU A 196 3.72 20.79 16.49
C GLU A 196 5.03 20.13 16.05
N LYS A 197 5.15 19.76 14.78
CA LYS A 197 6.37 19.17 14.23
C LYS A 197 7.38 20.19 13.72
N GLY A 198 7.12 21.49 13.87
CA GLY A 198 8.03 22.57 13.45
C GLY A 198 8.04 22.82 11.94
N ASN A 199 7.10 22.26 11.18
CA ASN A 199 6.97 22.44 9.74
C ASN A 199 6.25 23.76 9.41
N THR A 200 6.89 24.89 9.75
CA THR A 200 6.30 26.24 9.65
C THR A 200 5.91 26.61 8.23
N ASP A 201 6.68 26.19 7.23
CA ASP A 201 6.39 26.45 5.81
C ASP A 201 5.11 25.76 5.35
N ILE A 202 4.86 24.54 5.83
CA ILE A 202 3.63 23.80 5.56
C ILE A 202 2.44 24.48 6.24
N ALA A 203 2.60 24.92 7.48
CA ALA A 203 1.56 25.64 8.19
C ALA A 203 1.20 26.95 7.47
N ALA A 204 2.20 27.70 7.01
CA ALA A 204 2.01 28.92 6.24
C ALA A 204 1.31 28.66 4.89
N LEU A 205 1.66 27.56 4.21
CA LEU A 205 0.99 27.14 2.98
C LEU A 205 -0.48 26.79 3.22
N ILE A 206 -0.80 26.09 4.31
CA ILE A 206 -2.17 25.78 4.70
C ILE A 206 -2.93 27.07 5.06
N ASP A 207 -2.31 27.99 5.80
CA ASP A 207 -2.92 29.28 6.15
C ASP A 207 -3.25 30.13 4.91
N ALA A 208 -2.34 30.17 3.94
CA ALA A 208 -2.59 30.82 2.67
C ALA A 208 -3.77 30.17 1.90
N ASN A 209 -3.85 28.83 1.89
CA ASN A 209 -4.96 28.10 1.26
C ASN A 209 -6.31 28.40 1.93
N LEU A 210 -6.37 28.35 3.27
CA LEU A 210 -7.58 28.65 4.03
C LEU A 210 -8.04 30.09 3.82
N LYS A 211 -7.10 31.06 3.88
CA LYS A 211 -7.38 32.47 3.63
C LYS A 211 -7.91 32.70 2.21
N ALA A 212 -7.34 32.05 1.21
CA ALA A 212 -7.82 32.14 -0.18
C ALA A 212 -9.27 31.62 -0.35
N ARG A 213 -9.72 30.74 0.55
CA ARG A 213 -11.10 30.22 0.59
C ARG A 213 -12.02 31.01 1.53
N GLY A 214 -11.55 32.11 2.11
CA GLY A 214 -12.31 32.93 3.07
C GLY A 214 -12.48 32.28 4.45
N ILE A 215 -11.70 31.24 4.76
CA ILE A 215 -11.77 30.50 6.03
C ILE A 215 -10.69 31.04 6.97
N GLN A 216 -11.09 31.46 8.17
CA GLN A 216 -10.16 31.83 9.24
C GLN A 216 -9.62 30.57 9.93
N PRO A 217 -8.28 30.35 9.98
CA PRO A 217 -7.72 29.21 10.69
C PRO A 217 -8.06 29.28 12.19
N LYS A 218 -8.47 28.16 12.78
CA LYS A 218 -8.68 28.09 14.23
C LYS A 218 -7.37 28.43 14.95
N PRO A 219 -7.38 29.29 16.01
CA PRO A 219 -6.20 29.54 16.83
C PRO A 219 -5.64 28.21 17.36
N LEU A 220 -4.31 28.14 17.53
CA LEU A 220 -3.67 27.04 18.25
C LEU A 220 -4.19 27.03 19.69
N THR A 221 -5.23 26.27 19.98
CA THR A 221 -5.61 25.92 21.36
C THR A 221 -4.63 24.85 21.80
N ILE A 222 -3.56 25.28 22.48
CA ILE A 222 -2.70 24.35 23.23
C ILE A 222 -3.52 23.98 24.47
N GLU A 223 -4.31 22.90 24.38
CA GLU A 223 -4.81 22.25 25.59
C GLU A 223 -3.60 21.57 26.24
N ILE A 224 -3.01 22.27 27.20
CA ILE A 224 -1.97 21.73 28.08
C ILE A 224 -2.71 20.80 29.06
N ASN A 225 -2.65 19.50 28.81
CA ASN A 225 -2.98 18.48 29.82
C ASN A 225 -1.68 17.89 30.36
#